data_AF-A0A929SI38-F1
#
_entry.id   AF-A0A929SI38-F1
#
_cell.length_a   1.000
_cell.length_b   1.000
_cell.length_c   1.000
_cell.angle_alpha   90.00
_cell.angle_beta   90.00
_cell.angle_gamma   90.00
#
_symmetry.space_group_name_H-M   'P 1'
#
loop_
_entity.id
_entity.type
_entity.pdbx_description
1 polymer ?
#
loop_
_entity_poly.entity_id
_entity_poly.type
_entity_poly.pdbx_seq_one_letter_code
_entity_poly.pdbx_strand_id
1 'polypeptide(L)'
;MGGIFDDEIFKNDMRFERSFARSLAGRTLQAGDKTYKSLIASGVKFGELPHRKSMEFKISNSQEIKNIFYLDSGIFIFKSDKFYLAICTTPLGQNDHGGHTHNDKLGYELWIDGRDIARDPGTYLYTPIPDRRNEFRSVRAHNVPIVGDLEQNSWGEGAIGLFGMFAECRCEVADFGENFISLAAEYKGVKIIRKFEIKEGALEIIDMANREFYYSKFELYSNGYGKLMKI
;
A
#
# COMPACT_ATOMS: atom_id res chain seq x y z
N MET A 1 4.03 30.74 -10.07
CA MET A 1 2.93 29.91 -9.54
C MET A 1 2.39 29.11 -10.70
N GLY A 2 2.58 27.79 -10.61
CA GLY A 2 2.51 26.79 -11.67
C GLY A 2 1.13 26.66 -12.30
N GLY A 3 1.01 25.82 -13.33
CA GLY A 3 -0.19 25.65 -14.16
C GLY A 3 -1.51 25.52 -13.38
N ILE A 4 -2.00 24.29 -13.18
CA ILE A 4 -3.30 24.04 -12.50
C ILE A 4 -3.18 24.05 -10.96
N PHE A 5 -1.95 24.04 -10.43
CA PHE A 5 -1.59 24.00 -9.02
C PHE A 5 -0.72 25.20 -8.64
N ASP A 6 -0.96 25.79 -7.47
CA ASP A 6 -0.22 26.96 -6.95
C ASP A 6 1.07 26.59 -6.18
N ASP A 7 1.53 25.34 -6.29
CA ASP A 7 2.75 24.88 -5.61
C ASP A 7 4.04 25.44 -6.27
N GLU A 8 5.06 25.72 -5.44
CA GLU A 8 6.40 26.15 -5.82
C GLU A 8 7.09 25.14 -6.76
N ILE A 9 6.81 23.85 -6.57
CA ILE A 9 7.45 22.74 -7.29
C ILE A 9 6.99 22.66 -8.77
N PHE A 10 5.81 23.23 -9.09
CA PHE A 10 5.26 23.28 -10.46
C PHE A 10 5.51 24.62 -11.16
N LYS A 11 6.46 25.44 -10.67
CA LYS A 11 6.84 26.69 -11.33
C LYS A 11 7.39 26.41 -12.73
N ASN A 12 6.66 26.88 -13.74
CA ASN A 12 7.10 26.94 -15.13
C ASN A 12 7.15 28.42 -15.55
N ASP A 13 8.29 28.86 -16.09
CA ASP A 13 8.53 30.26 -16.49
C ASP A 13 7.89 30.60 -17.85
N MET A 14 7.36 29.60 -18.57
CA MET A 14 6.67 29.76 -19.85
C MET A 14 5.25 30.29 -19.67
N ARG A 15 5.10 31.62 -19.79
CA ARG A 15 3.83 32.34 -19.60
C ARG A 15 2.69 31.86 -20.53
N PHE A 16 3.01 31.37 -21.73
CA PHE A 16 2.03 30.88 -22.70
C PHE A 16 1.35 29.59 -22.24
N GLU A 17 2.15 28.58 -21.88
CA GLU A 17 1.69 27.27 -21.39
C GLU A 17 0.79 27.42 -20.16
N ARG A 18 1.13 28.35 -19.26
CA ARG A 18 0.30 28.71 -18.11
C ARG A 18 -1.08 29.25 -18.52
N SER A 19 -1.13 30.19 -19.46
CA SER A 19 -2.40 30.78 -19.91
C SER A 19 -3.30 29.73 -20.60
N PHE A 20 -2.68 28.84 -21.36
CA PHE A 20 -3.34 27.74 -22.06
C PHE A 20 -3.92 26.72 -21.08
N ALA A 21 -3.11 26.21 -20.14
CA ALA A 21 -3.57 25.28 -19.11
C ALA A 21 -4.69 25.88 -18.24
N ARG A 22 -4.59 27.16 -17.88
CA ARG A 22 -5.62 27.86 -17.10
C ARG A 22 -6.93 28.03 -17.88
N SER A 23 -6.85 28.33 -19.17
CA SER A 23 -8.01 28.44 -20.05
C SER A 23 -8.71 27.10 -20.26
N LEU A 24 -7.96 26.00 -20.35
CA LEU A 24 -8.52 24.65 -20.50
C LEU A 24 -9.12 24.11 -19.19
N ALA A 25 -8.45 24.36 -18.06
CA ALA A 25 -8.88 23.83 -16.77
C ALA A 25 -10.15 24.52 -16.21
N GLY A 26 -10.41 25.78 -16.59
CA GLY A 26 -11.56 26.56 -16.17
C GLY A 26 -11.60 26.95 -14.67
N ARG A 27 -10.72 26.37 -13.84
CA ARG A 27 -10.54 26.67 -12.41
C ARG A 27 -9.12 26.34 -11.97
N THR A 28 -8.65 27.00 -10.92
CA THR A 28 -7.42 26.62 -10.21
C THR A 28 -7.76 25.51 -9.21
N LEU A 29 -6.97 24.43 -9.18
CA LEU A 29 -7.13 23.38 -8.18
C LEU A 29 -6.35 23.76 -6.92
N GLN A 30 -7.08 24.12 -5.86
CA GLN A 30 -6.50 24.15 -4.53
C GLN A 30 -6.57 22.75 -3.94
N ALA A 31 -5.42 22.14 -3.70
CA ALA A 31 -5.35 20.92 -2.91
C ALA A 31 -5.65 21.28 -1.46
N GLY A 32 -6.88 21.06 -1.03
CA GLY A 32 -7.24 21.14 0.39
C GLY A 32 -6.55 20.03 1.17
N ASP A 33 -6.20 20.30 2.43
CA ASP A 33 -5.78 19.25 3.35
C ASP A 33 -6.93 18.26 3.55
N LYS A 34 -6.81 17.09 2.93
CA LYS A 34 -7.77 15.99 3.02
C LYS A 34 -7.35 14.96 4.09
N THR A 35 -6.46 15.30 5.00
CA THR A 35 -6.16 14.42 6.13
C THR A 35 -7.48 14.15 6.87
N TYR A 36 -7.93 12.89 6.86
CA TYR A 36 -9.22 12.54 7.42
C TYR A 36 -9.12 12.71 8.94
N LYS A 37 -9.68 13.80 9.47
CA LYS A 37 -9.66 14.10 10.91
C LYS A 37 -10.63 13.22 11.72
N SER A 38 -11.54 12.52 11.04
CA SER A 38 -12.53 11.62 11.65
C SER A 38 -12.51 10.29 10.89
N LEU A 39 -11.68 9.36 11.33
CA LEU A 39 -11.79 7.97 10.90
C LEU A 39 -12.86 7.28 11.73
N ILE A 40 -13.64 6.43 11.07
CA ILE A 40 -14.55 5.50 11.73
C ILE A 40 -13.92 4.13 11.58
N ALA A 41 -13.49 3.56 12.71
CA ALA A 41 -13.10 2.16 12.74
C ALA A 41 -14.34 1.32 12.39
N SER A 42 -14.18 0.35 11.48
CA SER A 42 -15.26 -0.57 11.10
C SER A 42 -15.76 -1.42 12.28
N GLY A 43 -14.96 -1.52 13.37
CA GLY A 43 -15.29 -2.32 14.54
C GLY A 43 -15.25 -3.82 14.27
N VAL A 44 -14.57 -4.24 13.19
CA VAL A 44 -14.48 -5.64 12.77
C VAL A 44 -13.79 -6.45 13.85
N LYS A 45 -14.55 -7.41 14.39
CA LYS A 45 -14.05 -8.43 15.30
C LYS A 45 -14.16 -9.76 14.60
N PHE A 46 -13.02 -10.30 14.19
CA PHE A 46 -12.96 -11.72 13.84
C PHE A 46 -13.09 -12.56 15.12
N GLY A 47 -13.48 -13.82 14.94
CA GLY A 47 -13.46 -14.81 16.02
C GLY A 47 -12.03 -15.16 16.42
N GLU A 48 -11.79 -16.43 16.76
CA GLU A 48 -10.46 -16.88 17.15
C GLU A 48 -9.45 -16.80 15.97
N LEU A 49 -8.30 -16.16 16.23
CA LEU A 49 -7.15 -16.06 15.32
C LEU A 49 -5.94 -16.73 16.00
N PRO A 50 -5.85 -18.08 16.00
CA PRO A 50 -4.89 -18.80 16.83
C PRO A 50 -3.45 -18.67 16.35
N HIS A 51 -3.21 -18.27 15.09
CA HIS A 51 -1.87 -18.11 14.55
C HIS A 51 -1.42 -16.66 14.72
N ARG A 52 -0.31 -16.44 15.43
CA ARG A 52 0.27 -15.12 15.67
C ARG A 52 1.76 -15.09 15.34
N LYS A 53 2.20 -14.04 14.64
CA LYS A 53 3.62 -13.71 14.45
C LYS A 53 3.81 -12.22 14.69
N SER A 54 4.98 -11.82 15.15
CA SER A 54 5.34 -10.41 15.25
C SER A 54 6.74 -10.16 14.73
N MET A 55 6.98 -8.94 14.28
CA MET A 55 8.29 -8.44 13.87
C MET A 55 8.49 -7.05 14.45
N GLU A 56 9.72 -6.74 14.81
CA GLU A 56 10.09 -5.48 15.46
C GLU A 56 11.22 -4.81 14.67
N PHE A 57 11.07 -3.51 14.44
CA PHE A 57 12.07 -2.68 13.79
C PHE A 57 12.44 -1.51 14.70
N LYS A 58 13.72 -1.35 14.99
CA LYS A 58 14.21 -0.23 15.81
C LYS A 58 14.05 1.08 15.05
N ILE A 59 13.55 2.11 15.73
CA ILE A 59 13.43 3.47 15.22
C ILE A 59 14.08 4.45 16.21
N SER A 60 14.51 5.62 15.75
CA SER A 60 15.05 6.65 16.65
C SER A 60 13.96 7.21 17.59
N ASN A 61 14.19 7.26 18.90
CA ASN A 61 13.21 7.67 19.94
C ASN A 61 12.79 9.15 19.88
N SER A 62 13.61 10.03 19.31
CA SER A 62 13.43 11.48 19.36
C SER A 62 12.65 12.05 18.17
N GLN A 63 11.69 11.30 17.64
CA GLN A 63 10.96 11.65 16.41
C GLN A 63 9.51 11.99 16.70
N GLU A 64 9.06 13.15 16.24
CA GLU A 64 7.64 13.44 16.09
C GLU A 64 7.13 12.74 14.82
N ILE A 65 6.44 11.62 15.00
CA ILE A 65 5.89 10.85 13.89
C ILE A 65 4.47 11.32 13.61
N LYS A 66 4.24 11.79 12.39
CA LYS A 66 2.93 12.22 11.90
C LYS A 66 2.23 11.08 11.20
N ASN A 67 0.94 10.92 11.45
CA ASN A 67 0.09 10.02 10.68
C ASN A 67 -0.70 10.79 9.61
N ILE A 68 -0.90 10.17 8.45
CA ILE A 68 -1.74 10.68 7.36
C ILE A 68 -2.51 9.49 6.78
N PHE A 69 -3.82 9.54 6.88
CA PHE A 69 -4.70 8.44 6.47
C PHE A 69 -5.56 8.87 5.28
N TYR A 70 -5.50 8.12 4.18
CA TYR A 70 -6.27 8.34 2.96
C TYR A 70 -7.25 7.17 2.75
N LEU A 71 -8.42 7.27 3.38
CA LEU A 71 -9.39 6.17 3.46
C LEU A 71 -9.87 5.72 2.08
N ASP A 72 -10.23 6.66 1.20
CA ASP A 72 -10.79 6.34 -0.12
C ASP A 72 -9.77 5.58 -1.00
N SER A 73 -8.48 5.88 -0.84
CA SER A 73 -7.40 5.17 -1.55
C SER A 73 -6.86 3.95 -0.82
N GLY A 74 -7.24 3.75 0.44
CA GLY A 74 -6.68 2.70 1.30
C GLY A 74 -5.18 2.84 1.53
N ILE A 75 -4.66 4.07 1.70
CA ILE A 75 -3.23 4.31 1.96
C ILE A 75 -3.09 4.98 3.33
N PHE A 76 -2.25 4.42 4.17
CA PHE A 76 -1.98 4.94 5.52
C PHE A 76 -0.49 5.16 5.70
N ILE A 77 -0.11 6.35 6.16
CA ILE A 77 1.27 6.76 6.26
C ILE A 77 1.58 7.18 7.70
N PHE A 78 2.70 6.70 8.22
CA PHE A 78 3.36 7.26 9.40
C PHE A 78 4.74 7.76 8.98
N LYS A 79 5.09 9.01 9.28
CA LYS A 79 6.35 9.59 8.81
C LYS A 79 6.95 10.65 9.73
N SER A 80 8.27 10.77 9.64
CA SER A 80 9.12 11.82 10.21
C SER A 80 10.37 11.97 9.32
N ASP A 81 11.36 12.74 9.75
CA ASP A 81 12.60 12.95 8.98
C ASP A 81 13.47 11.70 8.83
N LYS A 82 13.33 10.70 9.72
CA LYS A 82 14.13 9.46 9.69
C LYS A 82 13.31 8.18 9.71
N PHE A 83 11.99 8.29 9.51
CA PHE A 83 11.09 7.15 9.47
C PHE A 83 9.99 7.39 8.44
N TYR A 84 9.69 6.38 7.64
CA TYR A 84 8.56 6.39 6.72
C TYR A 84 7.99 4.97 6.62
N LEU A 85 6.71 4.85 6.98
CA LEU A 85 5.91 3.64 6.85
C LEU A 85 4.69 3.97 6.00
N ALA A 86 4.55 3.32 4.84
CA ALA A 86 3.34 3.36 4.04
C ALA A 86 2.69 1.98 4.05
N ILE A 87 1.38 1.93 4.24
CA ILE A 87 0.60 0.70 4.35
C ILE A 87 -0.49 0.71 3.29
N CYS A 88 -0.61 -0.40 2.56
CA CYS A 88 -1.52 -0.57 1.44
C CYS A 88 -2.74 -1.42 1.84
N THR A 89 -3.93 -0.86 1.65
CA THR A 89 -5.23 -1.55 1.63
C THR A 89 -6.05 -1.11 0.43
N THR A 90 -5.38 -0.69 -0.65
CA THR A 90 -6.02 -0.04 -1.79
C THR A 90 -7.13 -0.93 -2.36
N PRO A 91 -8.31 -0.34 -2.64
CA PRO A 91 -9.40 -1.08 -3.26
C PRO A 91 -8.97 -1.60 -4.63
N LEU A 92 -9.71 -2.56 -5.17
CA LEU A 92 -9.40 -3.17 -6.46
C LEU A 92 -9.36 -2.14 -7.61
N GLY A 93 -10.07 -1.03 -7.48
CA GLY A 93 -10.04 0.06 -8.46
C GLY A 93 -10.66 -0.32 -9.80
N GLN A 94 -10.73 0.66 -10.71
CA GLN A 94 -11.33 0.50 -12.05
C GLN A 94 -12.74 -0.14 -12.01
N ASN A 95 -13.60 0.27 -11.08
CA ASN A 95 -14.92 -0.34 -10.83
C ASN A 95 -14.82 -1.87 -10.63
N ASP A 96 -13.95 -2.27 -9.70
CA ASP A 96 -13.67 -3.67 -9.35
C ASP A 96 -13.07 -4.52 -10.48
N HIS A 97 -12.43 -3.89 -11.47
CA HIS A 97 -11.73 -4.61 -12.53
C HIS A 97 -10.33 -5.08 -12.12
N GLY A 98 -9.57 -4.27 -11.36
CA GLY A 98 -8.27 -4.70 -10.81
C GLY A 98 -7.10 -4.77 -11.77
N GLY A 99 -7.11 -4.03 -12.88
CA GLY A 99 -6.07 -4.12 -13.91
C GLY A 99 -4.70 -3.55 -13.53
N HIS A 100 -4.68 -2.65 -12.54
CA HIS A 100 -3.46 -2.10 -11.94
C HIS A 100 -3.23 -2.59 -10.51
N THR A 101 -4.07 -3.50 -10.01
CA THR A 101 -3.99 -3.99 -8.65
C THR A 101 -3.08 -5.21 -8.55
N HIS A 102 -2.45 -5.29 -7.39
CA HIS A 102 -1.65 -6.42 -6.93
C HIS A 102 -2.39 -7.11 -5.75
N ASN A 103 -1.89 -8.27 -5.34
CA ASN A 103 -2.34 -8.96 -4.13
C ASN A 103 -1.49 -8.53 -2.93
N ASP A 104 -1.49 -7.23 -2.68
CA ASP A 104 -0.63 -6.51 -1.74
C ASP A 104 -1.42 -5.88 -0.57
N LYS A 105 -2.67 -6.29 -0.35
CA LYS A 105 -3.47 -5.76 0.77
C LYS A 105 -2.82 -6.17 2.09
N LEU A 106 -2.79 -5.26 3.07
CA LEU A 106 -1.97 -5.34 4.28
C LEU A 106 -0.45 -5.20 4.04
N GLY A 107 -0.04 -4.93 2.80
CA GLY A 107 1.36 -4.72 2.42
C GLY A 107 1.88 -3.41 2.97
N TYR A 108 3.20 -3.30 3.08
CA TYR A 108 3.84 -2.09 3.56
C TYR A 108 5.20 -1.87 2.92
N GLU A 109 5.58 -0.60 2.88
CA GLU A 109 6.93 -0.13 2.61
C GLU A 109 7.46 0.56 3.87
N LEU A 110 8.72 0.28 4.21
CA LEU A 110 9.35 0.75 5.43
C LEU A 110 10.75 1.28 5.14
N TRP A 111 10.97 2.54 5.48
CA TRP A 111 12.25 3.22 5.43
C TRP A 111 12.61 3.76 6.80
N ILE A 112 13.85 3.51 7.23
CA ILE A 112 14.37 3.90 8.54
C ILE A 112 15.80 4.40 8.38
N ASP A 113 16.10 5.59 8.90
CA ASP A 113 17.45 6.15 9.00
C ASP A 113 18.29 6.05 7.70
N GLY A 114 17.68 6.40 6.56
CA GLY A 114 18.36 6.36 5.25
C GLY A 114 18.37 5.00 4.55
N ARG A 115 17.69 3.98 5.09
CA ARG A 115 17.68 2.62 4.55
C ARG A 115 16.27 2.13 4.25
N ASP A 116 16.13 1.55 3.07
CA ASP A 116 14.95 0.77 2.69
C ASP A 116 14.97 -0.59 3.39
N ILE A 117 14.09 -0.78 4.37
CA ILE A 117 13.98 -2.02 5.14
C ILE A 117 13.02 -3.00 4.46
N ALA A 118 11.88 -2.50 3.99
CA ALA A 118 10.89 -3.25 3.23
C ALA A 118 10.41 -2.38 2.06
N ARG A 119 10.34 -2.95 0.85
CA ARG A 119 9.97 -2.25 -0.38
C ARG A 119 8.98 -3.05 -1.19
N ASP A 120 8.20 -2.35 -1.99
CA ASP A 120 7.46 -2.96 -3.08
C ASP A 120 8.41 -3.34 -4.24
N PRO A 121 8.24 -4.52 -4.87
CA PRO A 121 9.10 -4.93 -5.97
C PRO A 121 8.85 -4.17 -7.28
N GLY A 122 7.73 -3.45 -7.41
CA GLY A 122 7.30 -2.78 -8.63
C GLY A 122 6.47 -3.70 -9.54
N THR A 123 6.43 -3.41 -10.84
CA THR A 123 5.60 -4.16 -11.81
C THR A 123 6.40 -4.82 -12.94
N TYR A 124 7.69 -4.48 -13.10
CA TYR A 124 8.59 -4.96 -14.16
C TYR A 124 8.09 -4.72 -15.59
N LEU A 125 7.28 -5.62 -16.14
CA LEU A 125 6.80 -5.61 -17.51
C LEU A 125 5.30 -5.90 -17.57
N TYR A 126 4.65 -5.39 -18.62
CA TYR A 126 3.21 -5.61 -18.81
C TYR A 126 2.94 -6.81 -19.72
N THR A 127 2.88 -6.57 -21.03
CA THR A 127 2.52 -7.57 -22.02
C THR A 127 3.65 -8.49 -22.49
N PRO A 128 4.93 -8.09 -22.56
CA PRO A 128 5.94 -8.93 -23.19
C PRO A 128 6.25 -10.24 -22.43
N ILE A 129 6.06 -10.26 -21.11
CA ILE A 129 6.31 -11.44 -20.27
C ILE A 129 5.18 -11.58 -19.23
N PRO A 130 3.99 -12.09 -19.62
CA PRO A 130 2.81 -12.14 -18.75
C PRO A 130 3.02 -12.87 -17.42
N ASP A 131 3.77 -13.96 -17.42
CA ASP A 131 4.05 -14.74 -16.22
C ASP A 131 4.84 -13.93 -15.20
N ARG A 132 5.82 -13.13 -15.66
CA ARG A 132 6.57 -12.22 -14.80
C ARG A 132 5.69 -11.12 -14.26
N ARG A 133 4.75 -10.58 -15.03
CA ARG A 133 3.80 -9.61 -14.48
C ARG A 133 2.98 -10.19 -13.34
N ASN A 134 2.43 -11.39 -13.52
CA ASN A 134 1.63 -12.03 -12.49
C ASN A 134 2.46 -12.45 -11.27
N GLU A 135 3.74 -12.81 -11.46
CA GLU A 135 4.69 -13.00 -10.38
C GLU A 135 4.83 -11.73 -9.52
N PHE A 136 5.00 -10.55 -10.13
CA PHE A 136 5.08 -9.27 -9.41
C PHE A 136 3.74 -8.81 -8.80
N ARG A 137 2.60 -9.30 -9.29
CA ARG A 137 1.26 -9.04 -8.74
C ARG A 137 0.84 -10.03 -7.65
N SER A 138 1.56 -11.14 -7.51
CA SER A 138 1.26 -12.20 -6.55
C SER A 138 1.48 -11.74 -5.12
N VAL A 139 0.70 -12.28 -4.20
CA VAL A 139 0.88 -12.13 -2.75
C VAL A 139 2.31 -12.47 -2.30
N ARG A 140 3.00 -13.37 -3.03
CA ARG A 140 4.39 -13.78 -2.73
C ARG A 140 5.42 -12.70 -3.05
N ALA A 141 5.05 -11.66 -3.79
CA ALA A 141 5.94 -10.55 -4.14
C ALA A 141 5.97 -9.46 -3.08
N HIS A 142 4.97 -9.41 -2.20
CA HIS A 142 4.73 -8.29 -1.29
C HIS A 142 5.01 -8.64 0.17
N ASN A 143 5.23 -7.62 0.99
CA ASN A 143 5.46 -7.76 2.43
C ASN A 143 4.14 -8.01 3.17
N VAL A 144 3.51 -9.16 2.96
CA VAL A 144 2.19 -9.55 3.50
C VAL A 144 2.22 -10.95 4.12
N PRO A 145 1.28 -11.29 5.04
CA PRO A 145 1.13 -12.67 5.50
C PRO A 145 0.54 -13.55 4.38
N ILE A 146 1.16 -14.70 4.13
CA ILE A 146 0.77 -15.62 3.05
C ILE A 146 0.21 -16.90 3.66
N VAL A 147 -1.01 -17.29 3.24
CA VAL A 147 -1.70 -18.51 3.70
C VAL A 147 -1.70 -19.56 2.59
N GLY A 148 -0.87 -20.59 2.77
CA GLY A 148 -0.70 -21.67 1.79
C GLY A 148 -0.29 -21.12 0.42
N ASP A 149 -1.05 -21.49 -0.61
CA ASP A 149 -0.86 -21.02 -1.98
C ASP A 149 -1.96 -20.05 -2.46
N LEU A 150 -2.71 -19.47 -1.52
CA LEU A 150 -3.85 -18.61 -1.84
C LEU A 150 -3.42 -17.18 -2.17
N GLU A 151 -3.79 -16.75 -3.37
CA GLU A 151 -3.84 -15.35 -3.75
C GLU A 151 -5.02 -14.63 -3.09
N GLN A 152 -4.83 -13.35 -2.71
CA GLN A 152 -5.91 -12.51 -2.15
C GLN A 152 -7.07 -12.38 -3.14
N ASN A 153 -6.77 -11.98 -4.37
CA ASN A 153 -7.68 -12.01 -5.51
C ASN A 153 -7.14 -12.94 -6.58
N SER A 154 -8.00 -13.80 -7.11
CA SER A 154 -7.72 -14.61 -8.29
C SER A 154 -7.71 -13.75 -9.55
N TRP A 155 -7.07 -14.22 -10.60
CA TRP A 155 -7.15 -13.65 -11.95
C TRP A 155 -7.42 -14.75 -12.97
N GLY A 156 -8.03 -14.40 -14.10
CA GLY A 156 -8.34 -15.33 -15.19
C GLY A 156 -7.11 -15.71 -16.02
N GLU A 157 -7.32 -16.47 -17.09
CA GLU A 157 -6.26 -16.76 -18.05
C GLU A 157 -6.09 -15.64 -19.09
N GLY A 158 -4.92 -15.61 -19.74
CA GLY A 158 -4.61 -14.73 -20.85
C GLY A 158 -4.72 -13.24 -20.51
N ALA A 159 -5.11 -12.44 -21.50
CA ALA A 159 -5.18 -10.98 -21.37
C ALA A 159 -6.19 -10.52 -20.31
N ILE A 160 -7.27 -11.27 -20.10
CA ILE A 160 -8.31 -10.93 -19.12
C ILE A 160 -7.73 -10.96 -17.71
N GLY A 161 -6.99 -12.01 -17.32
CA GLY A 161 -6.34 -12.04 -16.01
C GLY A 161 -5.07 -11.21 -15.92
N LEU A 162 -4.39 -10.97 -17.05
CA LEU A 162 -3.23 -10.10 -17.07
C LEU A 162 -3.61 -8.64 -16.72
N PHE A 163 -4.82 -8.22 -17.06
CA PHE A 163 -5.33 -6.86 -16.79
C PHE A 163 -6.60 -6.84 -15.95
N GLY A 164 -6.89 -7.91 -15.20
CA GLY A 164 -8.05 -7.97 -14.33
C GLY A 164 -7.86 -8.93 -13.16
N MET A 165 -8.62 -8.72 -12.10
CA MET A 165 -8.68 -9.57 -10.91
C MET A 165 -10.14 -9.69 -10.46
N PHE A 166 -10.48 -10.82 -9.84
CA PHE A 166 -11.79 -11.00 -9.22
C PHE A 166 -11.82 -10.34 -7.85
N ALA A 167 -12.87 -9.59 -7.53
CA ALA A 167 -13.05 -8.93 -6.24
C ALA A 167 -13.37 -9.94 -5.12
N GLU A 168 -12.33 -10.57 -4.58
CA GLU A 168 -12.45 -11.63 -3.57
C GLU A 168 -11.91 -11.20 -2.19
N CYS A 169 -10.95 -10.28 -2.17
CA CYS A 169 -10.36 -9.77 -0.94
C CYS A 169 -10.96 -8.43 -0.53
N ARG A 170 -11.53 -8.42 0.67
CA ARG A 170 -11.94 -7.20 1.36
C ARG A 170 -10.87 -6.83 2.38
N CYS A 171 -10.60 -5.54 2.50
CA CYS A 171 -9.66 -5.00 3.49
C CYS A 171 -10.22 -3.72 4.08
N GLU A 172 -10.17 -3.57 5.40
CA GLU A 172 -10.76 -2.43 6.11
C GLU A 172 -9.99 -2.07 7.38
N VAL A 173 -10.20 -0.85 7.88
CA VAL A 173 -9.61 -0.39 9.14
C VAL A 173 -10.40 -0.96 10.30
N ALA A 174 -9.78 -1.87 11.06
CA ALA A 174 -10.39 -2.49 12.23
C ALA A 174 -10.32 -1.59 13.46
N ASP A 175 -9.18 -0.91 13.65
CA ASP A 175 -8.93 0.02 14.74
C ASP A 175 -7.76 0.96 14.38
N PHE A 176 -7.68 2.13 15.00
CA PHE A 176 -6.57 3.06 14.81
C PHE A 176 -6.43 4.00 16.01
N GLY A 177 -5.24 4.56 16.16
CA GLY A 177 -4.94 5.60 17.13
C GLY A 177 -3.80 6.46 16.65
N GLU A 178 -3.30 7.33 17.53
CA GLU A 178 -2.22 8.26 17.20
C GLU A 178 -0.95 7.54 16.70
N ASN A 179 -0.62 6.42 17.34
CA ASN A 179 0.62 5.66 17.11
C ASN A 179 0.38 4.25 16.55
N PHE A 180 -0.85 3.91 16.14
CA PHE A 180 -1.11 2.57 15.61
C PHE A 180 -2.24 2.54 14.58
N ILE A 181 -2.24 1.50 13.76
CA ILE A 181 -3.36 1.12 12.91
C ILE A 181 -3.49 -0.40 12.86
N SER A 182 -4.71 -0.90 12.97
CA SER A 182 -5.07 -2.31 12.81
C SER A 182 -5.96 -2.46 11.59
N LEU A 183 -5.55 -3.34 10.68
CA LEU A 183 -6.21 -3.58 9.41
C LEU A 183 -6.67 -5.03 9.34
N ALA A 184 -7.90 -5.24 8.87
CA ALA A 184 -8.49 -6.55 8.72
C ALA A 184 -8.62 -6.90 7.24
N ALA A 185 -8.17 -8.09 6.84
CA ALA A 185 -8.40 -8.64 5.51
C ALA A 185 -9.17 -9.97 5.59
N GLU A 186 -10.13 -10.14 4.68
CA GLU A 186 -10.89 -11.38 4.51
C GLU A 186 -10.96 -11.76 3.03
N TYR A 187 -10.59 -13.01 2.73
CA TYR A 187 -10.68 -13.59 1.39
C TYR A 187 -10.69 -15.11 1.47
N LYS A 188 -11.52 -15.81 0.68
CA LYS A 188 -11.46 -17.29 0.55
C LYS A 188 -11.44 -18.05 1.91
N GLY A 189 -12.17 -17.54 2.90
CA GLY A 189 -12.20 -18.09 4.27
C GLY A 189 -10.97 -17.80 5.13
N VAL A 190 -9.96 -17.09 4.61
CA VAL A 190 -8.84 -16.52 5.36
C VAL A 190 -9.28 -15.21 6.01
N LYS A 191 -8.91 -15.04 7.28
CA LYS A 191 -9.12 -13.83 8.09
C LYS A 191 -7.80 -13.45 8.73
N ILE A 192 -7.33 -12.24 8.47
CA ILE A 192 -6.06 -11.71 8.99
C ILE A 192 -6.31 -10.34 9.61
N ILE A 193 -5.76 -10.12 10.81
CA ILE A 193 -5.56 -8.79 11.37
C ILE A 193 -4.06 -8.51 11.38
N ARG A 194 -3.66 -7.42 10.73
CA ARG A 194 -2.32 -6.87 10.84
C ARG A 194 -2.36 -5.54 11.58
N LYS A 195 -1.64 -5.45 12.69
CA LYS A 195 -1.46 -4.22 13.47
C LYS A 195 -0.05 -3.69 13.27
N PHE A 196 0.05 -2.39 12.96
CA PHE A 196 1.28 -1.61 12.98
C PHE A 196 1.21 -0.70 14.20
N GLU A 197 2.16 -0.82 15.12
CA GLU A 197 2.19 -0.04 16.36
C GLU A 197 3.58 0.56 16.59
N ILE A 198 3.61 1.88 16.71
CA ILE A 198 4.80 2.66 17.01
C ILE A 198 4.87 2.80 18.53
N LYS A 199 5.95 2.25 19.09
CA LYS A 199 6.31 2.35 20.49
C LYS A 199 7.54 3.22 20.63
N GLU A 200 7.93 3.51 21.88
CA GLU A 200 9.18 4.20 22.14
C GLU A 200 10.36 3.36 21.59
N GLY A 201 10.99 3.86 20.53
CA GLY A 201 12.17 3.24 19.91
C GLY A 201 11.91 2.02 19.02
N ALA A 202 10.66 1.66 18.77
CA ALA A 202 10.35 0.53 17.88
C ALA A 202 9.04 0.71 17.09
N LEU A 203 9.02 0.14 15.88
CA LEU A 203 7.81 -0.25 15.18
C LEU A 203 7.60 -1.75 15.40
N GLU A 204 6.47 -2.13 15.98
CA GLU A 204 6.02 -3.52 16.06
C GLU A 204 4.95 -3.77 15.00
N ILE A 205 5.10 -4.85 14.23
CA ILE A 205 4.08 -5.34 13.30
C ILE A 205 3.63 -6.70 13.81
N ILE A 206 2.32 -6.82 14.07
CA ILE A 206 1.70 -7.99 14.66
C ILE A 206 0.67 -8.54 13.68
N ASP A 207 0.86 -9.80 13.30
CA ASP A 207 -0.02 -10.53 12.39
C ASP A 207 -0.74 -11.63 13.15
N MET A 208 -2.07 -11.66 13.01
CA MET A 208 -2.95 -12.68 13.58
C MET A 208 -3.84 -13.24 12.49
N ALA A 209 -3.97 -14.56 12.41
CA ALA A 209 -4.77 -15.20 11.37
C ALA A 209 -5.53 -16.43 11.88
N ASN A 210 -6.63 -16.75 11.20
CA ASN A 210 -7.41 -17.97 11.45
C ASN A 210 -6.77 -19.24 10.86
N ARG A 211 -5.71 -19.10 10.06
CA ARG A 211 -4.96 -20.20 9.43
C ARG A 211 -3.47 -19.93 9.54
N GLU A 212 -2.65 -20.97 9.47
CA GLU A 212 -1.20 -20.83 9.47
C GLU A 212 -0.74 -20.00 8.27
N PHE A 213 0.24 -19.12 8.50
CA PHE A 213 0.80 -18.24 7.49
C PHE A 213 2.32 -18.13 7.59
N TYR A 214 2.95 -17.72 6.49
CA TYR A 214 4.37 -17.45 6.39
C TYR A 214 4.63 -16.13 5.65
N TYR A 215 5.90 -15.74 5.56
CA TYR A 215 6.35 -14.59 4.76
C TYR A 215 7.29 -15.11 3.69
N SER A 216 7.24 -14.53 2.49
CA SER A 216 8.20 -14.78 1.43
C SER A 216 9.29 -13.72 1.44
N LYS A 217 10.43 -14.04 0.80
CA LYS A 217 11.42 -13.05 0.38
C LYS A 217 11.41 -13.02 -1.14
N PHE A 218 10.85 -11.97 -1.73
CA PHE A 218 10.87 -11.78 -3.17
C PHE A 218 12.19 -11.13 -3.58
N GLU A 219 13.01 -11.85 -4.35
CA GLU A 219 14.39 -11.44 -4.66
C GLU A 219 14.50 -10.54 -5.91
N LEU A 220 13.38 -10.19 -6.53
CA LEU A 220 13.37 -9.38 -7.75
C LEU A 220 12.84 -7.98 -7.47
N TYR A 221 13.47 -7.00 -8.11
CA TYR A 221 13.12 -5.59 -7.96
C TYR A 221 13.12 -4.89 -9.33
N SER A 222 12.13 -4.03 -9.54
CA SER A 222 11.96 -3.24 -10.75
C SER A 222 11.70 -1.78 -10.41
N ASN A 223 12.73 -0.94 -10.56
CA ASN A 223 12.62 0.52 -10.44
C ASN A 223 12.27 1.25 -11.75
N GLY A 224 11.84 0.52 -12.77
CA GLY A 224 11.42 1.11 -14.03
C GLY A 224 10.99 0.06 -15.04
N TYR A 225 10.21 0.48 -16.04
CA TYR A 225 9.67 -0.45 -17.03
C TYR A 225 10.79 -1.23 -17.74
N GLY A 226 10.71 -2.56 -17.68
CA GLY A 226 11.70 -3.47 -18.24
C GLY A 226 13.04 -3.54 -17.50
N LYS A 227 13.20 -2.85 -16.37
CA LYS A 227 14.39 -2.95 -15.52
C LYS A 227 14.18 -4.02 -14.46
N LEU A 228 15.10 -4.98 -14.39
CA LEU A 228 15.06 -6.05 -13.41
C LEU A 228 16.40 -6.11 -12.67
N MET A 229 16.31 -6.14 -11.34
CA MET A 229 17.44 -6.25 -10.42
C MET A 229 17.18 -7.41 -9.48
N LYS A 230 18.26 -8.02 -8.98
CA LYS A 230 18.22 -9.00 -7.91
C LYS A 230 18.67 -8.36 -6.60
N ILE A 231 17.95 -8.61 -5.51
CA ILE A 231 18.16 -8.05 -4.16
C ILE A 231 18.39 -9.13 -3.10
#